data_AF-A0A058Z8V2-F1
#
_entry.id   AF-A0A058Z8V2-F1
#
_cell.length_a   1.000
_cell.length_b   1.000
_cell.length_c   1.000
_cell.angle_alpha   90.00
_cell.angle_beta   90.00
_cell.angle_gamma   90.00
#
_symmetry.space_group_name_H-M   'P 1'
#
loop_
_entity.id
_entity.type
_entity.pdbx_description
1 polymer ?
#
loop_
_entity_poly.entity_id
_entity_poly.type
_entity_poly.pdbx_seq_one_letter_code
_entity_poly.pdbx_strand_id
1 'polypeptide(L)'
;MSKGYHRMSRRIQGTDGELSSLVNAGIDARATLEDGSVLVFSDLDGPNDDLTTFTRSLGRLAPGTRVLRDLGHLGDDENIIILEKGHDAEDMPRLVNTLRSEYPTAFRPIFADDEQRYIITSYQSSDVLDRFLEQGLSHESLVVPTQPIHPQRSSNLKRFAHLFDRAPNPRIARLLDRVTQEDLHYFATMLSGEHPQSTQHTRHSKSADSLFAGDFVQQHFENNGFDTWREKFMPNYCSNVIGDYRNATMYPDQYVIISGHLDDREANINDPAARAPGANDDGSGSAAMMTIAKVLGEADVSFRRALRLVTWCGEEQGLYGSKFHANNAVADGMDIFAMIQGDMLAVIEPNAKPAIGLVTRYTDPVLTSLVRDIVGRYLPDAQIFNQTACCSDHQPFFEVGYPSAGFVEPIGYVGDPHYHKVTDLVERPDYSIEQLQLITRAILACLLELAELA
;
A
#
# COMPACT_ATOMS: atom_id res chain seq x y z
N MET A 1 -5.78 -0.46 62.18
CA MET A 1 -7.25 -0.68 62.18
C MET A 1 -7.86 0.23 61.14
N SER A 2 -8.89 -0.27 60.49
CA SER A 2 -9.60 0.37 59.40
C SER A 2 -10.29 1.69 59.79
N LYS A 3 -10.67 2.41 58.71
CA LYS A 3 -11.73 3.42 58.61
C LYS A 3 -11.34 4.87 58.90
N GLY A 4 -11.52 5.68 57.87
CA GLY A 4 -12.82 6.34 57.76
C GLY A 4 -12.80 7.59 56.89
N TYR A 5 -13.57 7.57 55.80
CA TYR A 5 -14.28 8.75 55.36
C TYR A 5 -15.66 8.36 54.83
N HIS A 6 -16.69 8.92 55.46
CA HIS A 6 -18.06 8.91 54.98
C HIS A 6 -18.18 9.76 53.71
N ARG A 7 -19.02 9.33 52.76
CA ARG A 7 -19.69 10.27 51.86
C ARG A 7 -21.13 9.85 51.62
N MET A 8 -22.02 10.81 51.78
CA MET A 8 -23.46 10.71 51.55
C MET A 8 -23.76 10.41 50.07
N SER A 9 -24.73 9.52 49.85
CA SER A 9 -25.35 9.26 48.57
C SER A 9 -26.57 10.18 48.35
N ARG A 10 -26.62 10.88 47.22
CA ARG A 10 -27.89 11.22 46.56
C ARG A 10 -27.72 11.02 45.05
N ARG A 11 -28.75 10.41 44.46
CA ARG A 11 -28.79 9.83 43.10
C ARG A 11 -30.12 10.24 42.47
N ILE A 12 -30.11 10.80 41.25
CA ILE A 12 -31.16 10.70 40.21
C ILE A 12 -30.54 11.18 38.87
N GLN A 13 -30.82 10.66 37.67
CA GLN A 13 -30.68 9.31 37.14
C GLN A 13 -30.55 9.42 35.60
N GLY A 14 -29.54 8.77 35.03
CA GLY A 14 -29.53 8.09 33.73
C GLY A 14 -28.95 6.69 34.01
N THR A 15 -29.49 5.64 33.41
CA THR A 15 -29.55 4.29 34.01
C THR A 15 -28.22 3.68 34.43
N ASP A 16 -28.19 3.24 35.68
CA ASP A 16 -27.02 2.79 36.45
C ASP A 16 -26.40 1.45 36.02
N GLY A 17 -26.92 0.78 34.98
CA GLY A 17 -26.44 -0.54 34.53
C GLY A 17 -25.06 -0.51 33.86
N GLU A 18 -24.78 0.53 33.07
CA GLU A 18 -23.60 0.60 32.19
C GLU A 18 -22.37 1.20 32.89
N LEU A 19 -22.55 2.06 33.88
CA LEU A 19 -21.45 2.61 34.67
C LEU A 19 -20.96 1.63 35.76
N SER A 20 -21.83 0.73 36.21
CA SER A 20 -21.50 -0.31 37.20
C SER A 20 -20.58 -1.40 36.63
N SER A 21 -20.66 -1.69 35.33
CA SER A 21 -19.77 -2.65 34.66
C SER A 21 -18.35 -2.10 34.50
N LEU A 22 -18.21 -0.80 34.25
CA LEU A 22 -16.92 -0.12 34.07
C LEU A 22 -16.13 0.02 35.39
N VAL A 23 -16.82 0.29 36.50
CA VAL A 23 -16.19 0.34 37.84
C VAL A 23 -15.81 -1.06 38.33
N ASN A 24 -16.61 -2.09 38.04
CA ASN A 24 -16.27 -3.49 38.36
C ASN A 24 -15.13 -4.05 37.47
N ALA A 25 -14.81 -3.39 36.36
CA ALA A 25 -13.65 -3.68 35.50
C ALA A 25 -12.35 -2.97 35.96
N GLY A 26 -12.37 -2.28 37.11
CA GLY A 26 -11.16 -1.72 37.72
C GLY A 26 -10.76 -0.32 37.27
N ILE A 27 -11.66 0.43 36.61
CA ILE A 27 -11.37 1.78 36.11
C ILE A 27 -11.81 2.83 37.16
N ASP A 28 -10.86 3.55 37.77
CA ASP A 28 -11.11 4.61 38.77
C ASP A 28 -11.26 5.96 38.06
N ALA A 29 -12.49 6.46 37.92
CA ALA A 29 -12.77 7.78 37.34
C ALA A 29 -13.01 8.82 38.46
N ARG A 30 -12.23 9.91 38.50
CA ARG A 30 -12.42 10.97 39.51
C ARG A 30 -12.50 12.38 38.91
N ALA A 31 -13.71 12.93 39.03
CA ALA A 31 -14.14 14.33 38.93
C ALA A 31 -14.34 14.96 37.53
N THR A 32 -15.53 15.53 37.36
CA THR A 32 -16.04 16.21 36.15
C THR A 32 -16.16 17.71 36.42
N LEU A 33 -15.75 18.55 35.46
CA LEU A 33 -15.91 20.01 35.47
C LEU A 33 -17.26 20.45 34.89
N GLU A 34 -17.61 21.74 35.04
CA GLU A 34 -18.93 22.31 34.76
C GLU A 34 -19.39 22.24 33.29
N ASP A 35 -18.50 21.94 32.33
CA ASP A 35 -18.84 21.71 30.92
C ASP A 35 -18.92 20.23 30.53
N GLY A 36 -18.75 19.32 31.50
CA GLY A 36 -18.84 17.88 31.31
C GLY A 36 -17.51 17.16 31.04
N SER A 37 -16.38 17.87 31.01
CA SER A 37 -15.05 17.25 30.84
C SER A 37 -14.48 16.69 32.16
N VAL A 38 -13.63 15.66 32.09
CA VAL A 38 -12.99 14.98 33.24
C VAL A 38 -11.47 15.20 33.18
N LEU A 39 -10.84 15.54 34.31
CA LEU A 39 -9.38 15.71 34.45
C LEU A 39 -8.78 14.60 35.31
N VAL A 40 -7.70 13.97 34.86
CA VAL A 40 -6.87 13.03 35.64
C VAL A 40 -5.38 13.28 35.32
N PHE A 41 -4.49 13.12 36.31
CA PHE A 41 -3.02 13.29 36.18
C PHE A 41 -2.25 12.15 36.90
N SER A 42 -0.92 12.06 36.62
CA SER A 42 0.24 11.41 37.30
C SER A 42 0.80 10.14 36.60
N ASP A 43 2.10 9.85 36.52
CA ASP A 43 3.36 10.46 37.00
C ASP A 43 4.54 9.91 36.14
N LEU A 44 5.42 10.78 35.63
CA LEU A 44 6.61 10.45 34.82
C LEU A 44 7.82 10.21 35.74
N ASP A 45 8.52 9.08 35.64
CA ASP A 45 9.78 8.88 36.36
C ASP A 45 11.00 9.39 35.56
N GLY A 46 11.26 10.70 35.67
CA GLY A 46 12.60 11.33 35.67
C GLY A 46 13.10 12.07 34.39
N PRO A 47 14.04 13.04 34.55
CA PRO A 47 13.95 14.28 35.31
C PRO A 47 13.40 15.44 34.46
N ASN A 48 12.35 16.10 34.97
CA ASN A 48 12.01 17.50 34.72
C ASN A 48 12.31 18.08 33.32
N ASP A 49 11.49 17.72 32.35
CA ASP A 49 10.86 18.64 31.38
C ASP A 49 10.23 17.77 30.31
N ASP A 50 8.90 17.67 30.24
CA ASP A 50 8.35 17.63 28.87
C ASP A 50 6.88 17.98 28.73
N LEU A 51 5.90 17.47 29.49
CA LEU A 51 4.51 17.68 29.04
C LEU A 51 4.00 19.13 29.16
N THR A 52 4.35 19.85 30.23
CA THR A 52 3.93 21.26 30.37
C THR A 52 4.69 22.19 29.42
N THR A 53 5.96 21.90 29.15
CA THR A 53 6.78 22.62 28.16
C THR A 53 6.30 22.33 26.76
N PHE A 54 5.95 21.08 26.46
CA PHE A 54 5.34 20.61 25.21
C PHE A 54 4.00 21.28 24.96
N THR A 55 3.07 21.28 25.92
CA THR A 55 1.75 21.94 25.75
C THR A 55 1.88 23.46 25.66
N ARG A 56 2.83 24.09 26.38
CA ARG A 56 3.14 25.53 26.21
C ARG A 56 3.79 25.83 24.85
N SER A 57 4.63 24.94 24.35
CA SER A 57 5.29 25.05 23.05
C SER A 57 4.28 24.80 21.92
N LEU A 58 3.40 23.81 22.03
CA LEU A 58 2.27 23.59 21.11
C LEU A 58 1.33 24.80 21.07
N GLY A 59 0.97 25.37 22.22
CA GLY A 59 0.16 26.60 22.26
C GLY A 59 0.85 27.83 21.66
N ARG A 60 2.20 27.85 21.58
CA ARG A 60 2.98 28.89 20.89
C ARG A 60 3.20 28.61 19.41
N LEU A 61 3.39 27.33 19.04
CA LEU A 61 3.70 26.86 17.69
C LEU A 61 2.43 26.74 16.83
N ALA A 62 1.26 26.49 17.44
CA ALA A 62 -0.04 26.38 16.78
C ALA A 62 -1.15 26.95 17.69
N PRO A 63 -1.39 28.28 17.67
CA PRO A 63 -2.44 28.91 18.46
C PRO A 63 -3.83 28.39 18.05
N GLY A 64 -4.54 27.72 18.98
CA GLY A 64 -5.89 27.18 18.75
C GLY A 64 -6.01 25.66 18.82
N THR A 65 -4.90 24.93 18.91
CA THR A 65 -4.90 23.47 19.09
C THR A 65 -5.46 23.05 20.46
N ARG A 66 -6.40 22.10 20.48
CA ARG A 66 -6.96 21.49 21.70
C ARG A 66 -6.48 20.05 21.85
N VAL A 67 -6.03 19.70 23.05
CA VAL A 67 -5.77 18.31 23.45
C VAL A 67 -7.10 17.68 23.85
N LEU A 68 -7.54 16.65 23.14
CA LEU A 68 -8.88 16.09 23.33
C LEU A 68 -8.97 15.04 24.43
N ARG A 69 -7.91 14.24 24.61
CA ARG A 69 -7.93 13.10 25.53
C ARG A 69 -6.52 12.69 25.92
N ASP A 70 -6.34 12.41 27.21
CA ASP A 70 -5.17 11.75 27.79
C ASP A 70 -5.62 10.35 28.26
N LEU A 71 -4.90 9.31 27.83
CA LEU A 71 -5.24 7.92 28.14
C LEU A 71 -4.41 7.35 29.30
N GLY A 72 -3.50 8.13 29.89
CA GLY A 72 -2.67 7.68 31.02
C GLY A 72 -1.66 6.59 30.67
N HIS A 73 -0.87 6.20 31.67
CA HIS A 73 0.25 5.24 31.53
C HIS A 73 -0.19 3.83 31.12
N LEU A 74 0.43 3.31 30.06
CA LEU A 74 0.35 1.90 29.64
C LEU A 74 1.65 1.13 29.98
N GLY A 75 2.16 1.28 31.21
CA GLY A 75 3.43 0.67 31.61
C GLY A 75 4.65 1.33 30.96
N ASP A 76 5.84 0.93 31.43
CA ASP A 76 7.15 1.59 31.32
C ASP A 76 7.32 2.49 30.06
N ASP A 77 7.16 3.80 30.29
CA ASP A 77 7.57 4.94 29.45
C ASP A 77 6.74 5.36 28.21
N GLU A 78 5.47 4.96 28.05
CA GLU A 78 4.67 5.35 26.87
C GLU A 78 3.55 6.40 27.14
N ASN A 79 3.41 7.39 26.24
CA ASN A 79 2.38 8.46 26.25
C ASN A 79 1.70 8.62 24.87
N ILE A 80 0.39 8.91 24.85
CA ILE A 80 -0.43 9.10 23.63
C ILE A 80 -1.17 10.43 23.68
N ILE A 81 -1.07 11.24 22.61
CA ILE A 81 -1.70 12.57 22.52
C ILE A 81 -2.54 12.67 21.23
N ILE A 82 -3.79 13.12 21.37
CA ILE A 82 -4.74 13.34 20.26
C ILE A 82 -5.00 14.84 20.12
N LEU A 83 -4.77 15.38 18.91
CA LEU A 83 -4.95 16.79 18.58
C LEU A 83 -6.11 16.98 17.59
N GLU A 84 -7.02 17.92 17.87
CA GLU A 84 -8.06 18.36 16.92
C GLU A 84 -7.80 19.77 16.40
N LYS A 85 -8.26 20.01 15.16
CA LYS A 85 -8.10 21.28 14.45
C LYS A 85 -8.80 22.42 15.18
N GLY A 86 -8.01 23.43 15.56
CA GLY A 86 -8.45 24.82 15.64
C GLY A 86 -7.80 25.59 14.50
N HIS A 87 -8.58 25.96 13.48
CA HIS A 87 -8.27 26.93 12.40
C HIS A 87 -6.80 27.16 12.00
N ASP A 88 -6.26 26.31 11.11
CA ASP A 88 -5.65 26.63 9.80
C ASP A 88 -4.82 25.41 9.32
N ALA A 89 -5.11 24.90 8.13
CA ALA A 89 -4.56 23.62 7.64
C ALA A 89 -3.14 23.75 7.03
N GLU A 90 -2.65 24.97 6.78
CA GLU A 90 -1.38 25.20 6.07
C GLU A 90 -0.12 25.08 6.95
N ASP A 91 -0.25 25.16 8.29
CA ASP A 91 0.90 25.15 9.20
C ASP A 91 1.23 23.77 9.83
N MET A 92 0.41 22.74 9.59
CA MET A 92 0.59 21.40 10.18
C MET A 92 1.87 20.67 9.71
N PRO A 93 2.25 20.70 8.42
CA PRO A 93 3.55 20.16 8.00
C PRO A 93 4.73 20.85 8.69
N ARG A 94 4.59 22.15 8.99
CA ARG A 94 5.61 22.94 9.69
C ARG A 94 5.68 22.56 11.17
N LEU A 95 4.54 22.36 11.83
CA LEU A 95 4.46 21.86 13.21
C LEU A 95 5.07 20.47 13.34
N VAL A 96 4.71 19.53 12.46
CA VAL A 96 5.25 18.16 12.43
C VAL A 96 6.77 18.16 12.21
N ASN A 97 7.28 18.98 11.30
CA ASN A 97 8.71 19.11 11.07
C ASN A 97 9.44 19.75 12.25
N THR A 98 8.81 20.72 12.94
CA THR A 98 9.37 21.36 14.14
C THR A 98 9.44 20.37 15.30
N LEU A 99 8.36 19.62 15.56
CA LEU A 99 8.31 18.57 16.58
C LEU A 99 9.34 17.46 16.31
N ARG A 100 9.54 17.08 15.04
CA ARG A 100 10.61 16.14 14.64
C ARG A 100 12.02 16.69 14.91
N SER A 101 12.24 17.98 14.72
CA SER A 101 13.55 18.60 14.97
C SER A 101 13.86 18.78 16.46
N GLU A 102 12.86 19.06 17.27
CA GLU A 102 13.01 19.28 18.71
C GLU A 102 12.97 17.95 19.49
N TYR A 103 12.22 16.95 19.02
CA TYR A 103 11.97 15.67 19.71
C TYR A 103 12.11 14.44 18.79
N PRO A 104 13.31 14.17 18.23
CA PRO A 104 13.52 13.21 17.15
C PRO A 104 13.27 11.72 17.52
N THR A 105 13.31 11.37 18.81
CA THR A 105 13.19 9.98 19.29
C THR A 105 11.87 9.69 20.01
N ALA A 106 11.09 10.72 20.33
CA ALA A 106 10.01 10.61 21.28
C ALA A 106 8.62 10.67 20.67
N PHE A 107 8.45 11.02 19.39
CA PHE A 107 7.12 11.15 18.79
C PHE A 107 7.15 10.87 17.27
N ARG A 108 6.28 9.96 16.81
CA ARG A 108 6.01 9.76 15.37
C ARG A 108 4.54 10.11 15.09
N PRO A 109 4.24 10.97 14.11
CA PRO A 109 2.86 11.33 13.77
C PRO A 109 2.12 10.14 13.15
N ILE A 110 0.87 9.95 13.56
CA ILE A 110 -0.03 8.87 13.19
C ILE A 110 -1.38 9.49 12.72
N PHE A 111 -1.48 9.70 11.40
CA PHE A 111 -2.66 9.94 10.52
C PHE A 111 -3.38 11.26 10.52
N ALA A 112 -3.91 11.55 9.32
CA ALA A 112 -4.95 12.51 8.97
C ALA A 112 -6.06 11.69 8.29
N ASP A 113 -7.24 11.64 8.90
CA ASP A 113 -8.45 11.05 8.30
C ASP A 113 -9.13 12.05 7.35
N ASP A 114 -10.28 11.66 6.77
CA ASP A 114 -11.12 12.50 5.90
C ASP A 114 -11.58 13.82 6.59
N GLU A 115 -11.45 13.92 7.91
CA GLU A 115 -11.74 15.08 8.74
C GLU A 115 -10.48 15.85 9.18
N GLN A 116 -9.28 15.43 8.75
CA GLN A 116 -7.97 16.03 9.04
C GLN A 116 -7.59 16.03 10.54
N ARG A 117 -7.89 14.95 11.28
CA ARG A 117 -7.49 14.77 12.70
C ARG A 117 -6.14 14.07 12.84
N TYR A 118 -5.32 14.47 13.83
CA TYR A 118 -3.96 13.96 14.02
C TYR A 118 -3.73 13.27 15.36
N ILE A 119 -3.14 12.07 15.35
CA ILE A 119 -2.67 11.36 16.55
C ILE A 119 -1.14 11.39 16.57
N ILE A 120 -0.54 11.62 17.74
CA ILE A 120 0.92 11.59 17.92
C ILE A 120 1.21 10.62 19.08
N THR A 121 2.01 9.58 18.83
CA THR A 121 2.38 8.59 19.86
C THR A 121 3.88 8.55 20.08
N SER A 122 4.30 8.14 21.28
CA SER A 122 5.70 8.18 21.67
C SER A 122 6.55 6.97 21.26
N TYR A 123 5.97 5.78 21.06
CA TYR A 123 6.69 4.59 20.58
C TYR A 123 5.79 3.61 19.79
N GLN A 124 6.41 2.76 18.96
CA GLN A 124 5.76 1.66 18.22
C GLN A 124 6.00 0.33 18.96
N SER A 125 5.02 -0.16 19.71
CA SER A 125 4.89 -1.59 19.98
C SER A 125 3.61 -2.10 19.32
N SER A 126 3.70 -3.24 18.63
CA SER A 126 2.58 -3.96 18.00
C SER A 126 1.37 -4.12 18.93
N ASP A 127 1.65 -4.31 20.22
CA ASP A 127 0.69 -4.60 21.27
C ASP A 127 -0.23 -3.41 21.60
N VAL A 128 0.15 -2.19 21.23
CA VAL A 128 -0.70 -1.00 21.35
C VAL A 128 -1.71 -0.95 20.21
N LEU A 129 -1.29 -1.34 19.00
CA LEU A 129 -2.16 -1.39 17.82
C LEU A 129 -3.28 -2.42 17.99
N ASP A 130 -2.95 -3.60 18.53
CA ASP A 130 -3.92 -4.67 18.82
C ASP A 130 -4.99 -4.22 19.83
N ARG A 131 -4.59 -3.46 20.86
CA ARG A 131 -5.52 -2.93 21.86
C ARG A 131 -6.43 -1.81 21.33
N PHE A 132 -6.01 -1.06 20.32
CA PHE A 132 -6.88 -0.08 19.64
C PHE A 132 -7.95 -0.78 18.78
N LEU A 133 -7.61 -1.90 18.14
CA LEU A 133 -8.54 -2.70 17.34
C LEU A 133 -9.60 -3.38 18.21
N GLU A 134 -9.23 -3.85 19.41
CA GLU A 134 -10.18 -4.41 20.40
C GLU A 134 -11.23 -3.39 20.88
N GLN A 135 -10.97 -2.09 20.76
CA GLN A 135 -11.89 -1.01 21.15
C GLN A 135 -12.75 -0.49 19.99
N GLY A 136 -12.71 -1.13 18.81
CA GLY A 136 -13.61 -0.83 17.70
C GLY A 136 -13.17 0.33 16.79
N LEU A 137 -11.91 0.77 16.89
CA LEU A 137 -11.27 1.62 15.87
C LEU A 137 -10.79 0.73 14.71
N SER A 138 -11.11 1.07 13.46
CA SER A 138 -10.69 0.28 12.30
C SER A 138 -9.22 0.56 11.94
N HIS A 139 -8.55 -0.45 11.39
CA HIS A 139 -7.19 -0.33 10.84
C HIS A 139 -7.02 0.82 9.83
N GLU A 140 -8.09 1.24 9.16
CA GLU A 140 -8.12 2.37 8.22
C GLU A 140 -7.72 3.70 8.86
N SER A 141 -7.84 3.82 10.19
CA SER A 141 -7.52 5.06 10.92
C SER A 141 -6.03 5.21 11.26
N LEU A 142 -5.17 4.22 10.94
CA LEU A 142 -3.79 4.12 11.42
C LEU A 142 -2.80 3.60 10.32
N VAL A 143 -2.22 4.49 9.50
CA VAL A 143 -1.37 4.23 8.29
C VAL A 143 0.03 4.90 8.28
N VAL A 144 0.93 4.72 9.27
CA VAL A 144 2.20 5.51 9.42
C VAL A 144 3.03 5.68 8.11
N PRO A 145 3.13 6.86 7.43
CA PRO A 145 4.14 7.04 6.42
C PRO A 145 5.46 7.35 7.11
N THR A 146 6.47 6.54 6.80
CA THR A 146 7.83 6.69 7.33
C THR A 146 8.61 7.82 6.63
N GLN A 147 8.04 8.40 5.57
CA GLN A 147 8.63 9.41 4.69
C GLN A 147 7.79 10.70 4.72
N PRO A 148 8.37 11.89 4.49
CA PRO A 148 7.59 13.11 4.32
C PRO A 148 6.58 12.91 3.19
N ILE A 149 5.29 13.16 3.45
CA ILE A 149 4.28 13.21 2.40
C ILE A 149 4.68 14.36 1.48
N HIS A 150 5.34 14.03 0.37
CA HIS A 150 5.57 15.00 -0.68
C HIS A 150 4.19 15.47 -1.15
N PRO A 151 3.95 16.80 -1.33
CA PRO A 151 2.68 17.27 -1.87
C PRO A 151 2.41 16.49 -3.15
N GLN A 152 1.30 15.75 -3.16
CA GLN A 152 1.05 14.80 -4.24
C GLN A 152 1.15 15.52 -5.59
N ARG A 153 1.91 14.93 -6.52
CA ARG A 153 2.03 15.40 -7.91
C ARG A 153 0.71 15.21 -8.70
N SER A 154 -0.36 14.81 -8.02
CA SER A 154 -1.68 14.41 -8.52
C SER A 154 -2.54 15.56 -9.08
N SER A 155 -2.07 16.81 -9.02
CA SER A 155 -2.84 17.99 -9.47
C SER A 155 -3.30 17.89 -10.94
N ASN A 156 -2.58 17.12 -11.77
CA ASN A 156 -2.87 16.99 -13.20
C ASN A 156 -3.89 15.88 -13.54
N LEU A 157 -4.19 14.94 -12.63
CA LEU A 157 -5.11 13.83 -12.94
C LEU A 157 -6.59 14.23 -12.78
N LYS A 158 -6.90 15.15 -11.87
CA LYS A 158 -8.29 15.62 -11.61
C LYS A 158 -8.97 16.18 -12.85
N ARG A 159 -8.21 16.74 -13.80
CA ARG A 159 -8.77 17.26 -15.07
C ARG A 159 -9.37 16.17 -15.94
N PHE A 160 -9.00 14.90 -15.74
CA PHE A 160 -9.49 13.75 -16.48
C PHE A 160 -10.72 13.09 -15.85
N ALA A 161 -11.25 13.65 -14.76
CA ALA A 161 -12.49 13.17 -14.16
C ALA A 161 -13.66 13.17 -15.17
N HIS A 162 -13.70 14.04 -16.17
CA HIS A 162 -14.81 14.05 -17.15
C HIS A 162 -14.81 12.89 -18.16
N LEU A 163 -13.88 11.93 -18.07
CA LEU A 163 -13.76 10.84 -19.04
C LEU A 163 -14.82 9.72 -18.89
N PHE A 164 -15.66 9.78 -17.85
CA PHE A 164 -16.71 8.78 -17.57
C PHE A 164 -17.63 8.49 -18.78
N ASP A 165 -17.95 9.50 -19.59
CA ASP A 165 -18.96 9.38 -20.66
C ASP A 165 -18.39 8.89 -22.00
N ARG A 166 -17.09 8.56 -22.07
CA ARG A 166 -16.47 8.10 -23.33
C ARG A 166 -16.68 6.62 -23.55
N ALA A 167 -17.02 6.25 -24.78
CA ALA A 167 -17.03 4.85 -25.22
C ALA A 167 -15.61 4.25 -25.19
N PRO A 168 -15.46 2.92 -25.00
CA PRO A 168 -14.17 2.25 -25.05
C PRO A 168 -13.47 2.49 -26.40
N ASN A 169 -12.16 2.71 -26.39
CA ASN A 169 -11.38 2.80 -27.63
C ASN A 169 -11.32 1.41 -28.29
N PRO A 170 -11.84 1.24 -29.52
CA PRO A 170 -11.86 -0.07 -30.17
C PRO A 170 -10.47 -0.66 -30.43
N ARG A 171 -9.43 0.19 -30.56
CA ARG A 171 -8.04 -0.28 -30.69
C ARG A 171 -7.56 -0.94 -29.40
N ILE A 172 -7.83 -0.32 -28.25
CA ILE A 172 -7.45 -0.86 -26.93
C ILE A 172 -8.23 -2.14 -26.66
N ALA A 173 -9.55 -2.15 -26.90
CA ALA A 173 -10.39 -3.33 -26.70
C ALA A 173 -9.85 -4.58 -27.44
N ARG A 174 -9.44 -4.44 -28.70
CA ARG A 174 -8.82 -5.55 -29.46
C ARG A 174 -7.50 -6.06 -28.89
N LEU A 175 -6.73 -5.21 -28.20
CA LEU A 175 -5.49 -5.63 -27.55
C LEU A 175 -5.77 -6.44 -26.29
N LEU A 176 -6.87 -6.14 -25.58
CA LEU A 176 -7.27 -6.92 -24.40
C LEU A 176 -7.61 -8.37 -24.76
N ASP A 177 -8.11 -8.61 -25.97
CA ASP A 177 -8.44 -9.97 -26.44
C ASP A 177 -7.21 -10.81 -26.77
N ARG A 178 -6.01 -10.20 -26.79
CA ARG A 178 -4.74 -10.90 -27.01
C ARG A 178 -4.11 -11.44 -25.73
N VAL A 179 -4.66 -11.09 -24.56
CA VAL A 179 -4.22 -11.66 -23.28
C VAL A 179 -4.81 -13.06 -23.18
N THR A 180 -3.97 -14.09 -23.32
CA THR A 180 -4.41 -15.49 -23.31
C THR A 180 -4.11 -16.17 -21.98
N GLN A 181 -4.97 -17.13 -21.59
CA GLN A 181 -4.71 -17.97 -20.41
C GLN A 181 -3.49 -18.87 -20.61
N GLU A 182 -3.20 -19.25 -21.86
CA GLU A 182 -2.02 -20.06 -22.21
C GLU A 182 -0.72 -19.30 -21.94
N ASP A 183 -0.62 -18.05 -22.39
CA ASP A 183 0.54 -17.19 -22.11
C ASP A 183 0.71 -17.01 -20.58
N LEU A 184 -0.38 -16.70 -19.86
CA LEU A 184 -0.35 -16.50 -18.41
C LEU A 184 0.06 -17.77 -17.66
N HIS A 185 -0.48 -18.93 -18.01
CA HIS A 185 -0.13 -20.21 -17.38
C HIS A 185 1.33 -20.56 -17.65
N TYR A 186 1.80 -20.36 -18.88
CA TYR A 186 3.20 -20.58 -19.24
C TYR A 186 4.14 -19.71 -18.41
N PHE A 187 3.90 -18.39 -18.33
CA PHE A 187 4.78 -17.51 -17.56
C PHE A 187 4.71 -17.77 -16.07
N ALA A 188 3.51 -18.00 -15.52
CA ALA A 188 3.34 -18.32 -14.10
C ALA A 188 4.10 -19.59 -13.71
N THR A 189 3.96 -20.67 -14.49
CA THR A 189 4.66 -21.94 -14.23
C THR A 189 6.17 -21.87 -14.48
N MET A 190 6.62 -21.06 -15.45
CA MET A 190 8.04 -20.80 -15.66
C MET A 190 8.65 -20.09 -14.46
N LEU A 191 7.99 -19.04 -13.95
CA LEU A 191 8.44 -18.29 -12.78
C LEU A 191 8.40 -19.15 -11.51
N SER A 192 7.32 -19.92 -11.30
CA SER A 192 7.15 -20.73 -10.09
C SER A 192 8.03 -21.99 -10.02
N GLY A 193 8.75 -22.32 -11.09
CA GLY A 193 9.54 -23.54 -11.15
C GLY A 193 8.73 -24.81 -11.43
N GLU A 194 7.43 -24.69 -11.73
CA GLU A 194 6.57 -25.82 -12.06
C GLU A 194 6.71 -26.28 -13.51
N HIS A 195 7.05 -25.35 -14.42
CA HIS A 195 7.23 -25.69 -15.83
C HIS A 195 8.48 -26.58 -16.02
N PRO A 196 8.45 -27.64 -16.84
CA PRO A 196 9.59 -28.55 -17.03
C PRO A 196 10.87 -27.90 -17.56
N GLN A 197 10.77 -26.72 -18.18
CA GLN A 197 11.92 -25.94 -18.65
C GLN A 197 12.42 -24.92 -17.62
N SER A 198 11.70 -24.73 -16.52
CA SER A 198 12.16 -23.89 -15.43
C SER A 198 13.18 -24.64 -14.58
N THR A 199 14.21 -23.91 -14.17
CA THR A 199 15.26 -24.41 -13.26
C THR A 199 15.18 -23.75 -11.89
N GLN A 200 14.16 -22.92 -11.67
CA GLN A 200 14.02 -22.09 -10.47
C GLN A 200 13.52 -22.92 -9.29
N HIS A 201 14.26 -22.85 -8.19
CA HIS A 201 13.82 -23.38 -6.90
C HIS A 201 13.16 -22.30 -6.02
N THR A 202 13.62 -21.06 -6.19
CA THR A 202 13.13 -19.85 -5.52
C THR A 202 13.61 -18.62 -6.28
N ARG A 203 12.85 -17.53 -6.26
CA ARG A 203 13.23 -16.20 -6.75
C ARG A 203 13.60 -15.25 -5.62
N HIS A 204 13.74 -15.74 -4.38
CA HIS A 204 14.17 -14.97 -3.23
C HIS A 204 15.32 -14.04 -3.57
N SER A 205 15.23 -12.78 -3.16
CA SER A 205 16.11 -11.74 -3.70
C SER A 205 17.59 -11.98 -3.51
N LYS A 206 18.01 -12.78 -2.53
CA LYS A 206 19.42 -13.15 -2.30
C LYS A 206 19.84 -14.50 -2.90
N SER A 207 18.92 -15.20 -3.56
CA SER A 207 19.19 -16.48 -4.21
C SER A 207 19.92 -16.27 -5.54
N ALA A 208 20.77 -17.22 -5.93
CA ALA A 208 21.36 -17.23 -7.26
C ALA A 208 20.30 -17.45 -8.35
N ASP A 209 19.22 -18.17 -8.03
CA ASP A 209 18.12 -18.49 -8.96
C ASP A 209 17.33 -17.24 -9.36
N SER A 210 17.31 -16.20 -8.52
CA SER A 210 16.70 -14.90 -8.84
C SER A 210 17.36 -14.22 -10.06
N LEU A 211 18.62 -14.57 -10.37
CA LEU A 211 19.30 -14.11 -11.59
C LEU A 211 18.70 -14.74 -12.84
N PHE A 212 18.36 -16.03 -12.80
CA PHE A 212 17.70 -16.71 -13.91
C PHE A 212 16.31 -16.12 -14.16
N ALA A 213 15.53 -15.92 -13.10
CA ALA A 213 14.21 -15.28 -13.18
C ALA A 213 14.31 -13.92 -13.88
N GLY A 214 15.29 -13.13 -13.45
CA GLY A 214 15.60 -11.90 -14.10
C GLY A 214 15.90 -12.12 -15.59
N ASP A 215 16.87 -12.98 -15.93
CA ASP A 215 17.40 -13.09 -17.30
C ASP A 215 16.28 -13.51 -18.25
N PHE A 216 15.41 -14.40 -17.78
CA PHE A 216 14.18 -14.79 -18.46
C PHE A 216 13.27 -13.58 -18.75
N VAL A 217 12.95 -12.78 -17.72
CA VAL A 217 12.10 -11.58 -17.89
C VAL A 217 12.73 -10.57 -18.84
N GLN A 218 14.02 -10.28 -18.66
CA GLN A 218 14.72 -9.29 -19.49
C GLN A 218 14.76 -9.72 -20.95
N GLN A 219 15.15 -10.97 -21.21
CA GLN A 219 15.21 -11.50 -22.56
C GLN A 219 13.83 -11.50 -23.23
N HIS A 220 12.78 -11.82 -22.50
CA HIS A 220 11.41 -11.77 -23.03
C HIS A 220 10.98 -10.34 -23.36
N PHE A 221 11.26 -9.35 -22.51
CA PHE A 221 11.01 -7.94 -22.82
C PHE A 221 11.78 -7.50 -24.08
N GLU A 222 13.07 -7.80 -24.18
CA GLU A 222 13.89 -7.45 -25.36
C GLU A 222 13.33 -8.09 -26.64
N ASN A 223 12.93 -9.37 -26.59
CA ASN A 223 12.33 -10.08 -27.72
C ASN A 223 11.00 -9.46 -28.18
N ASN A 224 10.35 -8.67 -27.32
CA ASN A 224 9.10 -7.97 -27.61
C ASN A 224 9.31 -6.46 -27.83
N GLY A 225 10.54 -6.03 -28.12
CA GLY A 225 10.83 -4.66 -28.57
C GLY A 225 10.98 -3.64 -27.45
N PHE A 226 11.22 -4.08 -26.21
CA PHE A 226 11.50 -3.19 -25.10
C PHE A 226 12.98 -2.87 -25.00
N ASP A 227 13.30 -1.62 -24.69
CA ASP A 227 14.63 -1.22 -24.24
C ASP A 227 14.76 -1.55 -22.76
N THR A 228 15.63 -2.50 -22.41
CA THR A 228 15.70 -3.03 -21.03
C THR A 228 17.01 -2.73 -20.31
N TRP A 229 16.94 -2.73 -18.98
CA TRP A 229 18.13 -2.74 -18.13
C TRP A 229 17.83 -3.36 -16.76
N ARG A 230 18.90 -3.68 -16.05
CA ARG A 230 18.89 -4.14 -14.67
C ARG A 230 19.22 -3.01 -13.72
N GLU A 231 18.29 -2.65 -12.86
CA GLU A 231 18.53 -1.64 -11.84
C GLU A 231 18.95 -2.31 -10.53
N LYS A 232 20.25 -2.22 -10.23
CA LYS A 232 20.84 -2.74 -9.01
C LYS A 232 20.67 -1.74 -7.87
N PHE A 233 19.95 -2.13 -6.81
CA PHE A 233 19.73 -1.28 -5.64
C PHE A 233 20.59 -1.67 -4.42
N MET A 234 21.00 -2.94 -4.30
CA MET A 234 21.81 -3.41 -3.17
C MET A 234 22.75 -4.57 -3.56
N PRO A 235 23.98 -4.65 -2.99
CA PRO A 235 24.84 -5.82 -3.15
C PRO A 235 24.16 -7.11 -2.69
N ASN A 236 24.40 -8.22 -3.41
CA ASN A 236 23.86 -9.56 -3.12
C ASN A 236 22.34 -9.73 -3.20
N TYR A 237 21.59 -8.72 -3.66
CA TYR A 237 20.18 -8.86 -4.04
C TYR A 237 20.04 -9.06 -5.56
N CYS A 238 18.91 -9.54 -6.09
CA CYS A 238 18.60 -9.38 -7.50
C CYS A 238 18.46 -7.89 -7.87
N SER A 239 18.29 -7.63 -9.16
CA SER A 239 18.03 -6.29 -9.67
C SER A 239 16.57 -6.17 -10.07
N ASN A 240 16.01 -4.96 -10.04
CA ASN A 240 14.76 -4.72 -10.77
C ASN A 240 15.00 -4.97 -12.26
N VAL A 241 13.99 -5.47 -12.95
CA VAL A 241 14.00 -5.63 -14.41
C VAL A 241 13.07 -4.60 -15.01
N ILE A 242 13.63 -3.65 -15.75
CA ILE A 242 12.87 -2.54 -16.31
C ILE A 242 12.91 -2.63 -17.83
N GLY A 243 11.76 -2.46 -18.46
CA GLY A 243 11.62 -2.36 -19.91
C GLY A 243 10.80 -1.14 -20.32
N ASP A 244 11.37 -0.29 -21.17
CA ASP A 244 10.67 0.82 -21.80
C ASP A 244 10.22 0.44 -23.21
N TYR A 245 8.93 0.65 -23.51
CA TYR A 245 8.38 0.50 -24.85
C TYR A 245 8.37 1.85 -25.56
N ARG A 246 9.42 2.12 -26.37
CA ARG A 246 9.72 3.45 -26.92
C ARG A 246 8.94 3.82 -28.19
N ASN A 247 7.62 3.63 -28.18
CA ASN A 247 6.71 4.10 -29.23
C ASN A 247 5.79 5.25 -28.76
N ALA A 248 6.34 6.17 -27.96
CA ALA A 248 5.63 7.36 -27.51
C ALA A 248 5.67 8.47 -28.57
N THR A 249 4.53 9.13 -28.81
CA THR A 249 4.35 10.04 -29.95
C THR A 249 4.19 11.51 -29.57
N MET A 250 3.90 11.84 -28.30
CA MET A 250 3.57 13.21 -27.88
C MET A 250 4.26 13.62 -26.57
N TYR A 251 4.33 12.72 -25.61
CA TYR A 251 4.92 12.91 -24.28
C TYR A 251 5.94 11.79 -23.99
N PRO A 252 7.06 11.72 -24.74
CA PRO A 252 8.01 10.62 -24.65
C PRO A 252 8.74 10.52 -23.30
N ASP A 253 8.83 11.63 -22.56
CA ASP A 253 9.48 11.68 -21.24
C ASP A 253 8.49 11.53 -20.08
N GLN A 254 7.20 11.30 -20.36
CA GLN A 254 6.16 11.07 -19.37
C GLN A 254 5.74 9.59 -19.39
N TYR A 255 5.88 8.93 -18.24
CA TYR A 255 5.75 7.47 -18.13
C TYR A 255 4.41 7.05 -17.51
N VAL A 256 3.80 6.01 -18.09
CA VAL A 256 2.83 5.16 -17.40
C VAL A 256 3.54 3.85 -17.07
N ILE A 257 3.66 3.57 -15.77
CA ILE A 257 4.37 2.39 -15.26
C ILE A 257 3.33 1.34 -14.85
N ILE A 258 3.52 0.10 -15.30
CA ILE A 258 2.88 -1.07 -14.68
C ILE A 258 3.94 -2.00 -14.11
N SER A 259 3.61 -2.72 -13.05
CA SER A 259 4.54 -3.64 -12.41
C SER A 259 3.90 -4.81 -11.67
N GLY A 260 4.74 -5.80 -11.40
CA GLY A 260 4.60 -6.79 -10.31
C GLY A 260 5.98 -6.95 -9.63
N HIS A 261 6.09 -7.79 -8.60
CA HIS A 261 7.41 -8.16 -8.06
C HIS A 261 7.88 -9.53 -8.55
N LEU A 262 9.19 -9.66 -8.70
CA LEU A 262 9.86 -10.83 -9.23
C LEU A 262 10.28 -11.78 -8.12
N ASP A 263 10.73 -11.25 -6.99
CA ASP A 263 11.20 -12.09 -5.90
C ASP A 263 10.05 -12.82 -5.21
N ASP A 264 10.38 -13.90 -4.53
CA ASP A 264 9.47 -14.64 -3.67
C ASP A 264 10.13 -14.84 -2.30
N ARG A 265 9.41 -15.48 -1.38
CA ARG A 265 10.01 -16.02 -0.17
C ARG A 265 9.22 -17.19 0.39
N GLU A 266 9.89 -17.92 1.26
CA GLU A 266 9.25 -18.83 2.19
C GLU A 266 8.94 -18.08 3.51
N ALA A 267 8.28 -18.74 4.46
CA ALA A 267 8.02 -18.24 5.81
C ALA A 267 9.28 -17.67 6.48
N ASN A 268 10.44 -18.31 6.33
CA ASN A 268 11.70 -17.72 6.72
C ASN A 268 12.24 -16.73 5.67
N ILE A 269 11.89 -15.45 5.85
CA ILE A 269 12.34 -14.30 5.03
C ILE A 269 13.85 -14.18 4.81
N ASN A 270 14.69 -14.86 5.61
CA ASN A 270 16.15 -14.77 5.51
C ASN A 270 16.80 -16.05 4.95
N ASP A 271 16.02 -17.02 4.49
CA ASP A 271 16.54 -18.25 3.89
C ASP A 271 16.49 -18.20 2.35
N PRO A 272 17.57 -17.78 1.67
CA PRO A 272 17.60 -17.72 0.21
C PRO A 272 17.69 -19.08 -0.48
N ALA A 273 17.83 -20.18 0.28
CA ALA A 273 17.90 -21.53 -0.26
C ALA A 273 16.59 -22.31 -0.08
N ALA A 274 15.66 -21.78 0.73
CA ALA A 274 14.35 -22.37 0.92
C ALA A 274 13.60 -22.47 -0.41
N ARG A 275 12.78 -23.52 -0.56
CA ARG A 275 11.92 -23.65 -1.73
C ARG A 275 10.81 -22.62 -1.60
N ALA A 276 10.64 -21.77 -2.60
CA ALA A 276 9.55 -20.82 -2.64
C ALA A 276 9.11 -20.72 -4.11
N PRO A 277 7.98 -21.33 -4.50
CA PRO A 277 7.50 -21.20 -5.86
C PRO A 277 6.88 -19.82 -6.10
N GLY A 278 6.20 -19.24 -5.11
CA GLY A 278 5.62 -17.89 -5.23
C GLY A 278 4.76 -17.74 -6.48
N ALA A 279 3.91 -18.73 -6.80
CA ALA A 279 3.15 -18.75 -8.03
C ALA A 279 2.10 -17.64 -8.09
N ASN A 280 1.44 -17.36 -6.97
CA ASN A 280 0.53 -16.23 -6.84
C ASN A 280 1.30 -14.99 -6.39
N ASP A 281 2.22 -15.13 -5.44
CA ASP A 281 2.94 -14.05 -4.75
C ASP A 281 4.44 -14.02 -5.10
N ASP A 282 4.89 -13.20 -6.06
CA ASP A 282 4.10 -12.51 -7.09
C ASP A 282 4.44 -13.00 -8.51
N GLY A 283 4.55 -14.33 -8.65
CA GLY A 283 4.67 -14.97 -9.95
C GLY A 283 3.51 -14.60 -10.88
N SER A 284 2.33 -14.30 -10.34
CA SER A 284 1.13 -13.94 -11.08
C SER A 284 1.19 -12.51 -11.65
N GLY A 285 1.61 -11.50 -10.87
CA GLY A 285 1.85 -10.14 -11.34
C GLY A 285 3.00 -10.06 -12.33
N SER A 286 4.09 -10.77 -12.07
CA SER A 286 5.20 -10.90 -13.03
C SER A 286 4.77 -11.59 -14.33
N ALA A 287 3.93 -12.63 -14.28
CA ALA A 287 3.36 -13.27 -15.47
C ALA A 287 2.43 -12.33 -16.25
N ALA A 288 1.68 -11.47 -15.57
CA ALA A 288 0.90 -10.42 -16.20
C ALA A 288 1.79 -9.43 -16.97
N MET A 289 2.92 -8.99 -16.37
CA MET A 289 3.90 -8.14 -17.06
C MET A 289 4.47 -8.81 -18.32
N MET A 290 4.83 -10.09 -18.23
CA MET A 290 5.34 -10.86 -19.37
C MET A 290 4.32 -10.97 -20.50
N THR A 291 3.06 -11.22 -20.15
CA THR A 291 1.96 -11.33 -21.12
C THR A 291 1.67 -9.99 -21.78
N ILE A 292 1.65 -8.89 -21.01
CA ILE A 292 1.45 -7.54 -21.55
C ILE A 292 2.60 -7.15 -22.49
N ALA A 293 3.85 -7.46 -22.14
CA ALA A 293 4.99 -7.21 -23.02
C ALA A 293 4.82 -7.91 -24.38
N LYS A 294 4.40 -9.18 -24.37
CA LYS A 294 4.10 -9.95 -25.59
C LYS A 294 2.99 -9.30 -26.42
N VAL A 295 1.87 -8.92 -25.78
CA VAL A 295 0.75 -8.27 -26.47
C VAL A 295 1.19 -6.96 -27.14
N LEU A 296 2.02 -6.15 -26.48
CA LEU A 296 2.53 -4.89 -27.01
C LEU A 296 3.49 -5.11 -28.19
N GLY A 297 4.49 -5.99 -28.02
CA GLY A 297 5.49 -6.28 -29.05
C GLY A 297 4.88 -6.86 -30.33
N GLU A 298 3.94 -7.78 -30.20
CA GLU A 298 3.26 -8.36 -31.37
C GLU A 298 2.21 -7.42 -32.00
N ALA A 299 1.85 -6.31 -31.35
CA ALA A 299 0.87 -5.36 -31.88
C ALA A 299 1.50 -4.21 -32.66
N ASP A 300 2.79 -3.93 -32.43
CA ASP A 300 3.52 -2.79 -32.99
C ASP A 300 2.71 -1.48 -32.87
N VAL A 301 2.31 -1.19 -31.63
CA VAL A 301 1.46 -0.03 -31.30
C VAL A 301 2.29 1.15 -30.82
N SER A 302 1.66 2.33 -30.83
CA SER A 302 2.23 3.59 -30.39
C SER A 302 1.18 4.34 -29.57
N PHE A 303 1.64 5.10 -28.57
CA PHE A 303 0.80 5.82 -27.63
C PHE A 303 1.29 7.26 -27.46
N ARG A 304 0.56 8.10 -26.73
CA ARG A 304 1.01 9.48 -26.50
C ARG A 304 2.15 9.52 -25.48
N ARG A 305 2.07 8.72 -24.42
CA ARG A 305 3.09 8.58 -23.36
C ARG A 305 3.99 7.37 -23.57
N ALA A 306 5.13 7.38 -22.89
CA ALA A 306 5.98 6.19 -22.77
C ALA A 306 5.35 5.17 -21.83
N LEU A 307 5.51 3.89 -22.18
CA LEU A 307 5.11 2.77 -21.33
C LEU A 307 6.35 2.17 -20.70
N ARG A 308 6.29 1.89 -19.39
CA ARG A 308 7.34 1.18 -18.67
C ARG A 308 6.74 -0.03 -17.96
N LEU A 309 7.33 -1.19 -18.20
CA LEU A 309 7.03 -2.41 -17.47
C LEU A 309 8.18 -2.68 -16.50
N VAL A 310 7.83 -3.05 -15.28
CA VAL A 310 8.83 -3.38 -14.25
C VAL A 310 8.46 -4.68 -13.55
N THR A 311 9.47 -5.50 -13.30
CA THR A 311 9.39 -6.52 -12.25
C THR A 311 10.37 -6.13 -11.14
N TRP A 312 9.83 -5.82 -9.96
CA TRP A 312 10.62 -5.35 -8.82
C TRP A 312 11.37 -6.50 -8.16
N CYS A 313 12.48 -6.20 -7.51
CA CYS A 313 13.17 -7.16 -6.66
C CYS A 313 13.30 -6.59 -5.25
N GLY A 314 13.23 -7.44 -4.24
CA GLY A 314 13.33 -7.07 -2.84
C GLY A 314 12.04 -6.51 -2.27
N GLU A 315 10.89 -6.79 -2.89
CA GLU A 315 9.57 -6.50 -2.32
C GLU A 315 9.50 -7.16 -0.94
N GLU A 316 9.83 -8.44 -0.92
CA GLU A 316 9.58 -9.33 0.21
C GLU A 316 10.49 -9.06 1.41
N GLN A 317 11.57 -8.31 1.19
CA GLN A 317 12.51 -7.86 2.23
C GLN A 317 12.25 -6.40 2.65
N GLY A 318 11.16 -5.80 2.18
CA GLY A 318 10.70 -4.48 2.59
C GLY A 318 10.73 -3.44 1.48
N LEU A 319 10.30 -3.80 0.26
CA LEU A 319 10.11 -2.92 -0.89
C LEU A 319 11.42 -2.27 -1.38
N TYR A 320 12.55 -2.97 -1.27
CA TYR A 320 13.86 -2.36 -1.47
C TYR A 320 14.08 -1.87 -2.90
N GLY A 321 13.69 -2.67 -3.90
CA GLY A 321 13.83 -2.32 -5.31
C GLY A 321 12.95 -1.14 -5.71
N SER A 322 11.66 -1.17 -5.36
CA SER A 322 10.73 -0.08 -5.67
C SER A 322 11.02 1.19 -4.88
N LYS A 323 11.45 1.11 -3.61
CA LYS A 323 11.94 2.28 -2.85
C LYS A 323 13.15 2.92 -3.51
N PHE A 324 14.10 2.12 -3.97
CA PHE A 324 15.26 2.66 -4.67
C PHE A 324 14.85 3.39 -5.95
N HIS A 325 14.01 2.77 -6.77
CA HIS A 325 13.53 3.36 -8.01
C HIS A 325 12.73 4.65 -7.78
N ALA A 326 11.76 4.63 -6.85
CA ALA A 326 10.91 5.77 -6.55
C ALA A 326 11.72 6.98 -6.05
N ASN A 327 12.73 6.75 -5.19
CA ASN A 327 13.61 7.81 -4.71
C ASN A 327 14.50 8.38 -5.83
N ASN A 328 15.07 7.52 -6.69
CA ASN A 328 15.86 7.98 -7.83
C ASN A 328 14.98 8.73 -8.84
N ALA A 329 13.76 8.26 -9.09
CA ALA A 329 12.81 8.95 -9.96
C ALA A 329 12.54 10.39 -9.49
N VAL A 330 12.40 10.61 -8.17
CA VAL A 330 12.30 11.96 -7.61
C VAL A 330 13.59 12.75 -7.79
N ALA A 331 14.75 12.15 -7.49
CA ALA A 331 16.05 12.81 -7.61
C ALA A 331 16.38 13.23 -9.05
N ASP A 332 16.02 12.40 -10.02
CA ASP A 332 16.23 12.61 -11.45
C ASP A 332 15.12 13.45 -12.09
N GLY A 333 14.08 13.80 -11.33
CA GLY A 333 12.97 14.62 -11.81
C GLY A 333 12.08 13.91 -12.83
N MET A 334 11.98 12.58 -12.79
CA MET A 334 11.16 11.80 -13.70
C MET A 334 9.67 12.22 -13.64
N ASP A 335 9.05 12.33 -14.82
CA ASP A 335 7.62 12.59 -14.97
C ASP A 335 6.86 11.25 -15.05
N ILE A 336 6.43 10.75 -13.90
CA ILE A 336 5.59 9.55 -13.81
C ILE A 336 4.13 10.00 -13.71
N PHE A 337 3.39 9.75 -14.78
CA PHE A 337 1.97 10.11 -14.89
C PHE A 337 1.09 9.22 -14.02
N ALA A 338 1.40 7.92 -14.00
CA ALA A 338 0.73 6.92 -13.18
C ALA A 338 1.64 5.71 -13.00
N MET A 339 1.58 5.09 -11.82
CA MET A 339 2.20 3.81 -11.52
C MET A 339 1.11 2.84 -11.05
N ILE A 340 1.06 1.63 -11.62
CA ILE A 340 0.06 0.63 -11.29
C ILE A 340 0.77 -0.67 -10.93
N GLN A 341 0.61 -1.12 -9.69
CA GLN A 341 1.06 -2.44 -9.25
C GLN A 341 -0.03 -3.49 -9.47
N GLY A 342 0.34 -4.68 -9.91
CA GLY A 342 -0.47 -5.89 -9.77
C GLY A 342 0.31 -6.89 -8.93
N ASP A 343 -0.29 -7.32 -7.83
CA ASP A 343 0.34 -8.21 -6.85
C ASP A 343 -0.70 -9.20 -6.33
N MET A 344 -0.39 -10.50 -6.37
CA MET A 344 -1.30 -11.61 -6.04
C MET A 344 -2.60 -11.54 -6.85
N LEU A 345 -2.57 -12.00 -8.10
CA LEU A 345 -3.62 -11.75 -9.08
C LEU A 345 -4.50 -12.97 -9.38
N ALA A 346 -4.20 -14.15 -8.82
CA ALA A 346 -4.72 -15.41 -9.35
C ALA A 346 -5.71 -16.15 -8.44
N VAL A 347 -5.73 -15.90 -7.13
CA VAL A 347 -6.54 -16.70 -6.21
C VAL A 347 -7.98 -16.21 -6.15
N ILE A 348 -8.88 -17.17 -6.03
CA ILE A 348 -10.30 -16.94 -5.89
C ILE A 348 -10.91 -17.83 -4.81
N GLU A 349 -11.89 -17.30 -4.08
CA GLU A 349 -12.69 -18.09 -3.15
C GLU A 349 -13.37 -19.27 -3.85
N PRO A 350 -13.51 -20.45 -3.19
CA PRO A 350 -14.16 -21.60 -3.78
C PRO A 350 -15.58 -21.30 -4.31
N ASN A 351 -15.83 -21.60 -5.58
CA ASN A 351 -17.08 -21.34 -6.32
C ASN A 351 -17.43 -19.85 -6.55
N ALA A 352 -16.53 -18.92 -6.24
CA ALA A 352 -16.72 -17.52 -6.62
C ALA A 352 -16.45 -17.32 -8.12
N LYS A 353 -16.93 -16.19 -8.65
CA LYS A 353 -16.62 -15.75 -10.02
C LYS A 353 -15.43 -14.81 -10.02
N PRO A 354 -14.61 -14.80 -11.09
CA PRO A 354 -13.52 -13.84 -11.22
C PRO A 354 -13.96 -12.40 -10.95
N ALA A 355 -13.17 -11.69 -10.16
CA ALA A 355 -13.43 -10.32 -9.77
C ALA A 355 -12.12 -9.57 -9.46
N ILE A 356 -12.20 -8.24 -9.39
CA ILE A 356 -11.03 -7.37 -9.32
C ILE A 356 -11.00 -6.67 -7.97
N GLY A 357 -9.90 -6.80 -7.23
CA GLY A 357 -9.61 -5.99 -6.07
C GLY A 357 -8.79 -4.76 -6.45
N LEU A 358 -9.25 -3.57 -6.05
CA LEU A 358 -8.45 -2.34 -6.14
C LEU A 358 -7.97 -1.92 -4.76
N VAL A 359 -6.66 -1.78 -4.61
CA VAL A 359 -6.01 -1.41 -3.34
C VAL A 359 -6.36 0.02 -2.95
N THR A 360 -6.82 0.22 -1.72
CA THR A 360 -7.15 1.55 -1.18
C THR A 360 -6.11 2.10 -0.21
N ARG A 361 -5.16 1.27 0.25
CA ARG A 361 -4.08 1.71 1.15
C ARG A 361 -2.84 2.14 0.36
N TYR A 362 -2.28 3.30 0.70
CA TYR A 362 -1.12 3.90 0.03
C TYR A 362 -1.31 4.09 -1.48
N THR A 363 -2.51 4.44 -1.92
CA THR A 363 -2.82 4.73 -3.33
C THR A 363 -3.36 6.15 -3.50
N ASP A 364 -3.18 6.70 -4.70
CA ASP A 364 -3.77 7.97 -5.09
C ASP A 364 -5.27 7.77 -5.37
N PRO A 365 -6.17 8.44 -4.62
CA PRO A 365 -7.61 8.21 -4.76
C PRO A 365 -8.16 8.65 -6.13
N VAL A 366 -7.54 9.64 -6.79
CA VAL A 366 -7.95 10.10 -8.12
C VAL A 366 -7.54 9.06 -9.17
N LEU A 367 -6.31 8.54 -9.09
CA LEU A 367 -5.86 7.48 -9.98
C LEU A 367 -6.66 6.19 -9.76
N THR A 368 -6.91 5.79 -8.51
CA THR A 368 -7.71 4.60 -8.18
C THR A 368 -9.15 4.72 -8.71
N SER A 369 -9.77 5.90 -8.61
CA SER A 369 -11.07 6.15 -9.25
C SER A 369 -10.97 6.00 -10.76
N LEU A 370 -9.99 6.63 -11.40
CA LEU A 370 -9.80 6.56 -12.85
C LEU A 370 -9.56 5.12 -13.32
N VAL A 371 -8.78 4.33 -12.58
CA VAL A 371 -8.57 2.90 -12.81
C VAL A 371 -9.91 2.16 -12.77
N ARG A 372 -10.72 2.35 -11.72
CA ARG A 372 -12.06 1.75 -11.61
C ARG A 372 -12.93 2.06 -12.82
N ASP A 373 -12.90 3.30 -13.29
CA ASP A 373 -13.71 3.75 -14.42
C ASP A 373 -13.26 3.16 -15.75
N ILE A 374 -11.94 3.09 -15.96
CA ILE A 374 -11.36 2.44 -17.14
C ILE A 374 -11.75 0.96 -17.15
N VAL A 375 -11.60 0.26 -16.02
CA VAL A 375 -11.97 -1.15 -15.91
C VAL A 375 -13.45 -1.35 -16.18
N GLY A 376 -14.35 -0.59 -15.55
CA GLY A 376 -15.79 -0.69 -15.77
C GLY A 376 -16.21 -0.40 -17.22
N ARG A 377 -15.45 0.42 -17.94
CA ARG A 377 -15.69 0.72 -19.36
C ARG A 377 -15.27 -0.44 -20.28
N TYR A 378 -14.09 -1.00 -20.08
CA TYR A 378 -13.53 -2.04 -20.95
C TYR A 378 -13.99 -3.46 -20.58
N LEU A 379 -14.35 -3.68 -19.31
CA LEU A 379 -14.73 -4.97 -18.74
C LEU A 379 -16.05 -4.81 -17.94
N PRO A 380 -17.18 -4.50 -18.59
CA PRO A 380 -18.43 -4.11 -17.92
C PRO A 380 -19.06 -5.21 -17.06
N ASP A 381 -18.72 -6.47 -17.30
CA ASP A 381 -19.21 -7.62 -16.51
C ASP A 381 -18.33 -7.91 -15.28
N ALA A 382 -17.17 -7.24 -15.15
CA ALA A 382 -16.25 -7.45 -14.05
C ALA A 382 -16.79 -6.83 -12.76
N GLN A 383 -16.77 -7.61 -11.68
CA GLN A 383 -17.01 -7.08 -10.34
C GLN A 383 -15.74 -6.43 -9.82
N ILE A 384 -15.84 -5.22 -9.28
CA ILE A 384 -14.69 -4.45 -8.79
C ILE A 384 -14.93 -4.05 -7.34
N PHE A 385 -14.07 -4.52 -6.44
CA PHE A 385 -14.16 -4.25 -5.01
C PHE A 385 -13.01 -3.36 -4.55
N ASN A 386 -13.20 -2.67 -3.42
CA ASN A 386 -12.07 -2.08 -2.70
C ASN A 386 -11.41 -3.18 -1.88
N GLN A 387 -10.08 -3.16 -1.81
CA GLN A 387 -9.29 -4.07 -1.02
C GLN A 387 -8.36 -3.28 -0.10
N THR A 388 -8.40 -3.63 1.19
CA THR A 388 -7.49 -3.09 2.21
C THR A 388 -6.16 -3.84 2.24
N ALA A 389 -5.99 -4.83 1.35
CA ALA A 389 -4.74 -5.50 1.05
C ALA A 389 -3.62 -4.49 0.94
N CYS A 390 -2.55 -4.76 1.68
CA CYS A 390 -1.35 -3.99 1.67
C CYS A 390 -0.22 -4.86 2.21
N CYS A 391 1.03 -4.51 2.00
CA CYS A 391 1.58 -3.42 1.21
C CYS A 391 2.21 -4.01 -0.04
N SER A 392 2.53 -3.19 -1.03
CA SER A 392 3.30 -3.65 -2.21
C SER A 392 4.02 -2.46 -2.84
N ASP A 393 4.66 -2.67 -3.98
CA ASP A 393 5.53 -1.71 -4.65
C ASP A 393 4.84 -0.44 -5.14
N HIS A 394 3.52 -0.33 -5.09
CA HIS A 394 2.82 0.95 -5.30
C HIS A 394 3.05 1.93 -4.14
N GLN A 395 3.31 1.44 -2.93
CA GLN A 395 3.47 2.26 -1.73
C GLN A 395 4.66 3.23 -1.84
N PRO A 396 5.88 2.82 -2.23
CA PRO A 396 7.02 3.74 -2.29
C PRO A 396 6.80 4.89 -3.27
N PHE A 397 6.08 4.66 -4.38
CA PHE A 397 5.72 5.72 -5.32
C PHE A 397 4.73 6.71 -4.70
N PHE A 398 3.72 6.21 -3.97
CA PHE A 398 2.78 7.04 -3.22
C PHE A 398 3.49 7.89 -2.16
N GLU A 399 4.38 7.28 -1.39
CA GLU A 399 5.12 7.94 -0.31
C GLU A 399 5.99 9.11 -0.82
N VAL A 400 6.57 8.97 -2.01
CA VAL A 400 7.37 10.04 -2.65
C VAL A 400 6.52 11.00 -3.51
N GLY A 401 5.20 10.83 -3.50
CA GLY A 401 4.23 11.76 -4.09
C GLY A 401 3.87 11.51 -5.56
N TYR A 402 4.25 10.37 -6.14
CA TYR A 402 3.76 9.96 -7.46
C TYR A 402 2.35 9.34 -7.35
N PRO A 403 1.46 9.56 -8.34
CA PRO A 403 0.19 8.85 -8.38
C PRO A 403 0.41 7.36 -8.57
N SER A 404 -0.01 6.55 -7.59
CA SER A 404 0.05 5.09 -7.70
C SER A 404 -1.27 4.41 -7.34
N ALA A 405 -1.54 3.26 -7.97
CA ALA A 405 -2.70 2.41 -7.71
C ALA A 405 -2.27 0.95 -7.69
N GLY A 406 -3.11 0.07 -7.14
CA GLY A 406 -2.80 -1.35 -7.01
C GLY A 406 -3.99 -2.24 -7.38
N PHE A 407 -3.70 -3.35 -8.05
CA PHE A 407 -4.60 -4.47 -8.31
C PHE A 407 -4.19 -5.65 -7.44
N VAL A 408 -5.18 -6.35 -6.91
CA VAL A 408 -5.02 -7.58 -6.12
C VAL A 408 -6.24 -8.48 -6.35
N GLU A 409 -6.09 -9.75 -6.06
CA GLU A 409 -7.19 -10.69 -5.94
C GLU A 409 -8.24 -10.27 -4.87
N PRO A 410 -9.52 -10.60 -5.06
CA PRO A 410 -10.62 -10.09 -4.25
C PRO A 410 -10.89 -10.91 -2.98
N ILE A 411 -9.88 -11.56 -2.39
CA ILE A 411 -10.05 -12.49 -1.26
C ILE A 411 -9.71 -11.91 0.12
N GLY A 412 -9.54 -10.59 0.21
CA GLY A 412 -9.27 -9.89 1.46
C GLY A 412 -7.78 -9.76 1.79
N TYR A 413 -7.50 -9.21 2.98
CA TYR A 413 -6.13 -8.95 3.43
C TYR A 413 -5.36 -10.26 3.67
N VAL A 414 -4.40 -10.57 2.80
CA VAL A 414 -3.57 -11.80 2.85
C VAL A 414 -4.46 -13.05 2.97
N GLY A 415 -5.48 -13.11 2.12
CA GLY A 415 -6.49 -14.17 2.16
C GLY A 415 -6.01 -15.52 1.63
N ASP A 416 -4.92 -15.54 0.85
CA ASP A 416 -4.38 -16.76 0.25
C ASP A 416 -3.77 -17.66 1.34
N PRO A 417 -4.33 -18.86 1.59
CA PRO A 417 -3.81 -19.76 2.61
C PRO A 417 -2.42 -20.33 2.28
N HIS A 418 -1.92 -20.11 1.06
CA HIS A 418 -0.61 -20.56 0.59
C HIS A 418 0.44 -19.44 0.53
N TYR A 419 0.09 -18.20 0.86
CA TYR A 419 1.00 -17.05 0.94
C TYR A 419 2.29 -17.38 1.72
N HIS A 420 3.45 -17.11 1.12
CA HIS A 420 4.81 -17.43 1.64
C HIS A 420 5.06 -18.90 1.98
N LYS A 421 4.38 -19.83 1.31
CA LYS A 421 4.56 -21.28 1.53
C LYS A 421 5.02 -21.98 0.27
N VAL A 422 5.68 -23.11 0.47
CA VAL A 422 6.10 -24.04 -0.61
C VAL A 422 4.95 -24.56 -1.48
N THR A 423 3.71 -24.36 -1.01
CA THR A 423 2.46 -24.75 -1.65
C THR A 423 1.80 -23.64 -2.45
N ASP A 424 2.37 -22.43 -2.49
CA ASP A 424 1.93 -21.41 -3.44
C ASP A 424 2.34 -21.82 -4.85
N LEU A 425 1.50 -22.63 -5.48
CA LEU A 425 1.71 -23.27 -6.77
C LEU A 425 0.62 -22.81 -7.74
N VAL A 426 0.88 -22.91 -9.05
CA VAL A 426 -0.13 -22.75 -10.10
C VAL A 426 -1.08 -23.94 -10.08
N GLU A 427 -0.55 -25.16 -9.90
CA GLU A 427 -1.34 -26.39 -9.91
C GLU A 427 -2.04 -26.63 -8.55
N ARG A 428 -2.96 -25.72 -8.19
CA ARG A 428 -3.86 -25.84 -7.02
C ARG A 428 -5.29 -25.39 -7.35
N PRO A 429 -6.33 -25.88 -6.64
CA PRO A 429 -7.72 -25.67 -7.03
C PRO A 429 -8.21 -24.22 -6.98
N ASP A 430 -7.61 -23.39 -6.13
CA ASP A 430 -7.96 -22.01 -5.85
C ASP A 430 -7.17 -21.00 -6.71
N TYR A 431 -6.10 -21.45 -7.39
CA TYR A 431 -5.40 -20.65 -8.40
C TYR A 431 -6.19 -20.64 -9.70
N SER A 432 -6.78 -19.51 -10.05
CA SER A 432 -7.62 -19.36 -11.22
C SER A 432 -6.92 -18.59 -12.33
N ILE A 433 -6.65 -19.29 -13.44
CA ILE A 433 -6.08 -18.64 -14.63
C ILE A 433 -7.06 -17.65 -15.28
N GLU A 434 -8.37 -17.87 -15.11
CA GLU A 434 -9.41 -16.95 -15.56
C GLU A 434 -9.39 -15.64 -14.77
N GLN A 435 -9.16 -15.73 -13.46
CA GLN A 435 -8.99 -14.60 -12.54
C GLN A 435 -7.74 -13.80 -12.91
N LEU A 436 -6.60 -14.47 -13.10
CA LEU A 436 -5.37 -13.83 -13.55
C LEU A 436 -5.54 -13.15 -14.92
N GLN A 437 -6.25 -13.79 -15.85
CA GLN A 437 -6.56 -13.19 -17.16
C GLN A 437 -7.43 -11.94 -17.03
N LEU A 438 -8.47 -11.98 -16.18
CA LEU A 438 -9.34 -10.84 -15.96
C LEU A 438 -8.56 -9.62 -15.44
N ILE A 439 -7.74 -9.81 -14.40
CA ILE A 439 -6.96 -8.70 -13.82
C ILE A 439 -5.86 -8.24 -14.79
N THR A 440 -5.20 -9.15 -15.52
CA THR A 440 -4.21 -8.76 -16.55
C THR A 440 -4.83 -7.88 -17.64
N ARG A 441 -6.04 -8.22 -18.11
CA ARG A 441 -6.79 -7.38 -19.06
C ARG A 441 -7.16 -6.02 -18.48
N ALA A 442 -7.48 -5.96 -17.19
CA ALA A 442 -7.77 -4.72 -16.48
C ALA A 442 -6.52 -3.81 -16.40
N ILE A 443 -5.38 -4.37 -15.99
CA ILE A 443 -4.09 -3.66 -15.95
C ILE A 443 -3.71 -3.14 -17.33
N LEU A 444 -3.84 -3.97 -18.37
CA LEU A 444 -3.57 -3.58 -19.76
C LEU A 444 -4.50 -2.44 -20.21
N ALA A 445 -5.79 -2.51 -19.91
CA ALA A 445 -6.73 -1.44 -20.24
C ALA A 445 -6.31 -0.10 -19.60
N CYS A 446 -5.94 -0.13 -18.32
CA CYS A 446 -5.46 1.04 -17.59
C CYS A 446 -4.16 1.59 -18.18
N LEU A 447 -3.16 0.74 -18.46
CA LEU A 447 -1.90 1.14 -19.09
C LEU A 447 -2.17 1.92 -20.39
N LEU A 448 -2.95 1.33 -21.29
CA LEU A 448 -3.14 1.88 -22.63
C LEU A 448 -4.02 3.13 -22.64
N GLU A 449 -5.09 3.16 -21.84
CA GLU A 449 -5.97 4.32 -21.77
C GLU A 449 -5.24 5.51 -21.13
N LEU A 450 -4.53 5.29 -20.01
CA LEU A 450 -3.74 6.34 -19.36
C LEU A 450 -2.63 6.87 -20.29
N ALA A 451 -2.05 6.02 -21.13
CA ALA A 451 -1.05 6.43 -22.10
C ALA A 451 -1.60 7.28 -23.26
N GLU A 452 -2.92 7.25 -23.50
CA GLU A 452 -3.60 8.03 -24.54
C GLU A 452 -4.24 9.34 -24.05
N LEU A 453 -4.31 9.57 -22.73
CA LEU A 453 -4.93 10.79 -22.20
C LEU A 453 -4.17 12.05 -22.65
N ALA A 454 -4.86 13.11 -23.06
CA ALA A 454 -4.23 14.34 -23.54
C ALA A 454 -4.76 15.56 -22.82
#